data_AF-L5M8V9-F1
#
_entry.id   AF-L5M8V9-F1
#
_cell.length_a   1.000
_cell.length_b   1.000
_cell.length_c   1.000
_cell.angle_alpha   90.00
_cell.angle_beta   90.00
_cell.angle_gamma   90.00
#
_symmetry.space_group_name_H-M   'P 1'
#
loop_
_entity.id
_entity.type
_entity.pdbx_description
1 polymer ?
#
loop_
_entity_poly.entity_id
_entity_poly.type
_entity_poly.pdbx_seq_one_letter_code
_entity_poly.pdbx_strand_id
1 'polypeptide(L)'
;MGNVPSAVKHCLSYQQLLREHLWIADSVPGALDPAQEASQLSGLPEYVKIVEVGPRDGLQNEKVSKRLYGMGCYEISLGDTIGVGTPGSMRRMLESVLKEIPPTALAVHCHDTYGQALANILTALQMGINVVDSAVSGLGGCPYAKGASGNVATEDLIYMLNGLGLNTDVNLHKVMEAGDFICKAVNKTTNSKVAQASYNA
;
A
#
# COMPACT_ATOMS: atom_id res chain seq x y z
N MET A 1 -22.69 2.00 37.55
CA MET A 1 -23.70 2.67 36.71
C MET A 1 -23.13 4.05 36.40
N GLY A 2 -22.47 4.32 35.28
CA GLY A 2 -22.82 3.94 33.92
C GLY A 2 -23.70 5.03 33.30
N ASN A 3 -23.16 6.24 33.14
CA ASN A 3 -23.70 7.28 32.26
C ASN A 3 -22.51 7.99 31.61
N VAL A 4 -22.20 7.59 30.38
CA VAL A 4 -21.28 8.33 29.51
C VAL A 4 -22.15 9.24 28.64
N PRO A 5 -21.99 10.57 28.70
CA PRO A 5 -22.58 11.45 27.72
C PRO A 5 -22.03 11.09 26.32
N SER A 6 -22.94 10.71 25.44
CA SER A 6 -22.73 10.70 24.00
C SER A 6 -22.27 12.09 23.56
N ALA A 7 -21.17 12.13 22.80
CA ALA A 7 -20.52 13.30 22.19
C ALA A 7 -19.32 13.89 22.97
N VAL A 8 -18.21 13.17 22.90
CA VAL A 8 -16.87 13.73 23.13
C VAL A 8 -16.13 13.61 21.80
N LYS A 9 -16.48 14.54 20.89
CA LYS A 9 -15.73 14.83 19.66
C LYS A 9 -14.47 15.57 20.09
N HIS A 10 -13.43 14.86 20.50
CA HIS A 10 -12.27 15.50 21.12
C HIS A 10 -11.08 15.60 20.16
N CYS A 11 -10.97 16.78 19.56
CA CYS A 11 -9.70 17.40 19.18
C CYS A 11 -8.90 17.75 20.46
N LEU A 12 -8.43 16.75 21.20
CA LEU A 12 -7.44 16.99 22.23
C LEU A 12 -6.07 17.02 21.56
N SER A 13 -5.30 18.08 21.81
CA SER A 13 -3.89 18.09 21.42
C SER A 13 -3.17 16.95 22.16
N TYR A 14 -2.19 16.33 21.50
CA TYR A 14 -1.37 15.24 22.07
C TYR A 14 -0.80 15.62 23.45
N GLN A 15 -0.46 16.90 23.66
CA GLN A 15 0.04 17.43 24.94
C GLN A 15 -0.99 17.46 26.07
N GLN A 16 -2.29 17.39 25.77
CA GLN A 16 -3.37 17.37 26.75
C GLN A 16 -3.65 15.93 27.21
N LEU A 17 -3.56 14.98 26.29
CA LEU A 17 -3.64 13.54 26.57
C LEU A 17 -2.53 13.08 27.53
N LEU A 18 -1.30 13.54 27.33
CA LEU A 18 -0.17 13.22 28.20
C LEU A 18 -0.30 13.78 29.63
N ARG A 19 -1.09 14.85 29.82
CA ARG A 19 -1.29 15.48 31.14
C ARG A 19 -2.32 14.77 31.99
N GLU A 20 -3.40 14.29 31.38
CA GLU A 20 -4.54 13.67 32.09
C GLU A 20 -4.38 12.16 32.25
N HIS A 21 -3.53 11.54 31.43
CA HIS A 21 -3.29 10.11 31.43
C HIS A 21 -1.80 9.81 31.52
N LEU A 22 -1.23 9.97 32.72
CA LEU A 22 0.21 9.75 32.98
C LEU A 22 0.73 8.38 32.54
N TRP A 23 -0.11 7.34 32.53
CA TRP A 23 0.26 5.99 32.07
C TRP A 23 0.55 5.91 30.55
N ILE A 24 0.15 6.92 29.77
CA ILE A 24 0.51 7.03 28.35
C ILE A 24 1.97 7.51 28.20
N ALA A 25 2.46 8.35 29.13
CA ALA A 25 3.82 8.87 29.10
C ALA A 25 4.88 7.80 29.44
N ASP A 26 4.49 6.77 30.21
CA ASP A 26 5.39 5.68 30.61
C ASP A 26 5.67 4.65 29.49
N SER A 27 5.19 4.88 28.27
CA SER A 27 5.37 3.93 27.15
C SER A 27 6.06 4.47 25.89
N VAL A 28 6.66 5.66 25.86
CA VAL A 28 7.52 6.05 24.71
C VAL A 28 8.78 6.84 25.08
N PRO A 29 9.90 6.16 25.38
CA PRO A 29 11.23 6.72 25.16
C PRO A 29 11.57 6.66 23.66
N GLY A 30 11.85 7.82 23.02
CA GLY A 30 12.48 7.87 21.69
C GLY A 30 11.57 8.26 20.51
N ALA A 31 10.93 9.44 20.54
CA ALA A 31 10.45 10.04 19.30
C ALA A 31 11.66 10.44 18.43
N LEU A 32 11.89 9.72 17.33
CA LEU A 32 13.04 9.86 16.44
C LEU A 32 12.83 10.96 15.38
N ASP A 33 13.95 11.52 14.93
CA ASP A 33 14.08 12.49 13.82
C ASP A 33 13.62 11.85 12.49
N PRO A 34 12.78 12.52 11.65
CA PRO A 34 12.35 12.00 10.34
C PRO A 34 13.51 11.60 9.41
N ALA A 35 14.68 12.22 9.53
CA ALA A 35 15.87 11.84 8.76
C ALA A 35 16.51 10.51 9.23
N GLN A 36 16.17 10.03 10.44
CA GLN A 36 16.62 8.76 10.99
C GLN A 36 15.66 7.59 10.70
N GLU A 37 14.39 7.83 10.32
CA GLU A 37 13.41 6.76 10.07
C GLU A 37 13.78 5.89 8.86
N ALA A 38 14.31 6.48 7.78
CA ALA A 38 14.75 5.73 6.59
C ALA A 38 15.95 4.79 6.88
N SER A 39 16.73 5.07 7.93
CA SER A 39 17.91 4.28 8.30
C SER A 39 17.60 3.00 9.07
N GLN A 40 16.35 2.80 9.55
CA GLN A 40 16.03 1.67 10.44
C GLN A 40 15.31 0.48 9.76
N LEU A 41 14.84 0.64 8.52
CA LEU A 41 14.22 -0.45 7.77
C LEU A 41 15.28 -1.13 6.88
N SER A 42 16.00 -2.09 7.47
CA SER A 42 16.95 -2.92 6.71
C SER A 42 16.22 -3.77 5.66
N GLY A 43 16.83 -3.90 4.47
CA GLY A 43 16.33 -4.78 3.41
C GLY A 43 15.37 -4.15 2.39
N LEU A 44 15.13 -2.84 2.43
CA LEU A 44 14.37 -2.14 1.38
C LEU A 44 15.23 -1.94 0.11
N PRO A 45 14.64 -1.99 -1.10
CA PRO A 45 15.34 -1.71 -2.35
C PRO A 45 15.57 -0.21 -2.54
N GLU A 46 16.68 0.20 -3.18
CA GLU A 46 16.92 1.63 -3.48
C GLU A 46 15.94 2.21 -4.52
N TYR A 47 15.41 1.35 -5.39
CA TYR A 47 14.51 1.71 -6.48
C TYR A 47 13.32 0.76 -6.54
N VAL A 48 12.13 1.32 -6.74
CA VAL A 48 10.88 0.57 -6.93
C VAL A 48 10.26 0.92 -8.28
N LYS A 49 10.08 -0.09 -9.13
CA LYS A 49 9.35 0.03 -10.39
C LYS A 49 7.86 -0.06 -10.10
N ILE A 50 7.12 0.99 -10.45
CA ILE A 50 5.66 1.00 -10.41
C ILE A 50 5.12 0.56 -11.78
N VAL A 51 4.19 -0.39 -11.76
CA VAL A 51 3.46 -0.84 -12.96
C VAL A 51 2.00 -0.39 -12.81
N GLU A 52 1.56 0.48 -13.72
CA GLU A 52 0.16 0.90 -13.80
C GLU A 52 -0.69 -0.21 -14.41
N VAL A 53 -1.72 -0.65 -13.68
CA VAL A 53 -2.62 -1.71 -14.11
C VAL A 53 -4.04 -1.20 -14.34
N GLY A 54 -4.73 -1.88 -15.25
CA GLY A 54 -6.13 -1.61 -15.53
C GLY A 54 -7.08 -2.18 -14.47
N PRO A 55 -8.40 -2.04 -14.68
CA PRO A 55 -9.43 -2.50 -13.74
C PRO A 55 -9.65 -4.02 -13.73
N ARG A 56 -8.75 -4.82 -14.32
CA ARG A 56 -8.85 -6.29 -14.36
C ARG A 56 -7.66 -6.91 -13.65
N ASP A 57 -7.97 -7.88 -12.80
CA ASP A 57 -7.00 -8.50 -11.90
C ASP A 57 -6.23 -9.63 -12.58
N GLY A 58 -4.94 -9.74 -12.26
CA GLY A 58 -4.14 -10.94 -12.49
C GLY A 58 -4.21 -11.88 -11.29
N LEU A 59 -4.50 -13.16 -11.53
CA LEU A 59 -4.54 -14.23 -10.52
C LEU A 59 -3.29 -15.10 -10.64
N GLN A 60 -2.43 -15.20 -9.61
CA GLN A 60 -1.39 -16.23 -9.59
C GLN A 60 -1.15 -16.79 -8.18
N ASN A 61 -1.09 -18.12 -8.09
CA ASN A 61 -0.66 -18.86 -6.90
C ASN A 61 0.74 -19.45 -7.14
N GLU A 62 1.43 -19.83 -6.07
CA GLU A 62 2.82 -20.33 -6.09
C GLU A 62 3.10 -21.42 -7.14
N LYS A 63 2.23 -22.45 -7.23
CA LYS A 63 2.40 -23.55 -8.17
C LYS A 63 2.32 -23.09 -9.62
N VAL A 64 1.42 -22.13 -9.88
CA VAL A 64 1.26 -21.51 -11.20
C VAL A 64 2.46 -20.61 -11.49
N SER A 65 2.94 -19.83 -10.52
CA SER A 65 4.11 -18.97 -10.66
C SER A 65 5.35 -19.75 -11.09
N LYS A 66 5.71 -20.84 -10.39
CA LYS A 66 6.86 -21.68 -10.77
C LYS A 66 6.74 -22.22 -12.19
N ARG A 67 5.54 -22.66 -12.58
CA ARG A 67 5.29 -23.17 -13.93
C ARG A 67 5.42 -22.08 -14.99
N LEU A 68 4.85 -20.90 -14.75
CA LEU A 68 4.94 -19.76 -15.66
C LEU A 68 6.39 -19.30 -15.83
N TYR A 69 7.16 -19.26 -14.73
CA TYR A 69 8.60 -18.94 -14.79
C TYR A 69 9.36 -19.97 -15.63
N GLY A 70 9.13 -21.27 -15.38
CA GLY A 70 9.73 -22.35 -16.17
C GLY A 70 9.30 -22.36 -17.65
N MET A 71 8.20 -21.70 -18.00
CA MET A 71 7.75 -21.49 -19.38
C MET A 71 8.36 -20.24 -20.04
N GLY A 72 9.18 -19.47 -19.33
CA GLY A 72 9.89 -18.30 -19.85
C GLY A 72 9.24 -16.95 -19.54
N CYS A 73 8.27 -16.88 -18.62
CA CYS A 73 7.80 -15.59 -18.10
C CYS A 73 8.95 -14.86 -17.40
N TYR A 74 9.27 -13.64 -17.84
CA TYR A 74 10.37 -12.84 -17.30
C TYR A 74 10.00 -12.18 -15.95
N GLU A 75 8.71 -11.96 -15.70
CA GLU A 75 8.17 -11.33 -14.49
C GLU A 75 6.82 -11.98 -14.16
N ILE A 76 6.59 -12.24 -12.88
CA ILE A 76 5.36 -12.83 -12.35
C ILE A 76 4.81 -11.93 -11.26
N SER A 77 3.62 -11.37 -11.51
CA SER A 77 2.89 -10.60 -10.51
C SER A 77 2.03 -11.49 -9.60
N LEU A 78 2.30 -11.41 -8.31
CA LEU A 78 1.63 -12.15 -7.25
C LEU A 78 0.46 -11.33 -6.71
N GLY A 79 -0.77 -11.76 -7.03
CA GLY A 79 -1.98 -11.00 -6.76
C GLY A 79 -2.72 -11.37 -5.47
N ASP A 80 -3.00 -10.37 -4.62
CA ASP A 80 -4.07 -10.40 -3.61
C ASP A 80 -5.34 -9.79 -4.21
N THR A 81 -5.99 -10.56 -5.07
CA THR A 81 -7.12 -10.15 -5.91
C THR A 81 -8.36 -9.67 -5.13
N ILE A 82 -8.52 -10.14 -3.89
CA ILE A 82 -9.68 -9.77 -3.06
C ILE A 82 -9.31 -8.81 -1.93
N GLY A 83 -8.02 -8.56 -1.71
CA GLY A 83 -7.50 -7.62 -0.72
C GLY A 83 -7.62 -8.14 0.72
N VAL A 84 -7.71 -9.46 0.92
CA VAL A 84 -7.84 -10.07 2.27
C VAL A 84 -6.48 -10.45 2.87
N GLY A 85 -5.43 -10.38 2.07
CA GLY A 85 -4.08 -10.65 2.51
C GLY A 85 -3.69 -9.71 3.63
N THR A 86 -2.95 -10.24 4.60
CA THR A 86 -2.31 -9.48 5.68
C THR A 86 -0.78 -9.64 5.58
N PRO A 87 0.00 -8.77 6.22
CA PRO A 87 1.48 -8.84 6.19
C PRO A 87 2.03 -10.22 6.52
N GLY A 88 1.46 -10.90 7.53
CA GLY A 88 1.88 -12.26 7.89
C GLY A 88 1.61 -13.30 6.79
N SER A 89 0.48 -13.18 6.07
CA SER A 89 0.17 -14.07 4.95
C SER A 89 1.00 -13.78 3.71
N MET A 90 1.26 -12.50 3.42
CA MET A 90 2.12 -12.05 2.34
C MET A 90 3.53 -12.59 2.52
N ARG A 91 4.10 -12.43 3.73
CA ARG A 91 5.40 -12.98 4.09
C ARG A 91 5.50 -14.48 3.85
N ARG A 92 4.56 -15.27 4.37
CA ARG A 92 4.57 -16.74 4.19
C ARG A 92 4.48 -17.15 2.73
N MET A 93 3.66 -16.44 1.94
CA MET A 93 3.54 -16.69 0.51
C MET A 93 4.87 -16.41 -0.20
N LEU A 94 5.47 -15.25 0.04
CA LEU A 94 6.76 -14.86 -0.54
C LEU A 94 7.91 -15.80 -0.09
N GLU A 95 7.95 -16.22 1.17
CA GLU A 95 8.93 -17.20 1.67
C GLU A 95 8.87 -18.52 0.90
N SER A 96 7.71 -18.90 0.39
CA SER A 96 7.55 -20.11 -0.41
C SER A 96 7.97 -19.87 -1.87
N VAL A 97 7.49 -18.78 -2.48
CA VAL A 97 7.79 -18.44 -3.89
C VAL A 97 9.27 -18.15 -4.10
N LEU A 98 9.92 -17.45 -3.16
CA LEU A 98 11.33 -17.06 -3.25
C LEU A 98 12.31 -18.25 -3.16
N LYS A 99 11.85 -19.44 -2.78
CA LYS A 99 12.66 -20.67 -2.88
C LYS A 99 12.84 -21.15 -4.33
N GLU A 100 11.98 -20.69 -5.22
CA GLU A 100 11.83 -21.24 -6.58
C GLU A 100 12.04 -20.17 -7.65
N ILE A 101 11.72 -18.91 -7.36
CA ILE A 101 11.79 -17.78 -8.31
C ILE A 101 12.60 -16.64 -7.66
N PRO A 102 13.60 -16.07 -8.35
CA PRO A 102 14.35 -14.95 -7.80
C PRO A 102 13.46 -13.72 -7.61
N PRO A 103 13.71 -12.88 -6.60
CA PRO A 103 12.90 -11.68 -6.33
C PRO A 103 12.85 -10.71 -7.52
N THR A 104 13.90 -10.67 -8.34
CA THR A 104 13.98 -9.84 -9.55
C THR A 104 13.02 -10.26 -10.67
N ALA A 105 12.43 -11.45 -10.59
CA ALA A 105 11.42 -11.94 -11.53
C ALA A 105 10.00 -11.91 -10.94
N LEU A 106 9.81 -11.22 -9.81
CA LEU A 106 8.54 -11.15 -9.09
C LEU A 106 8.07 -9.70 -8.96
N ALA A 107 6.75 -9.54 -9.04
CA ALA A 107 6.03 -8.33 -8.70
C ALA A 107 4.92 -8.67 -7.69
N VAL A 108 4.37 -7.66 -7.03
CA VAL A 108 3.18 -7.82 -6.17
C VAL A 108 2.05 -6.93 -6.65
N HIS A 109 0.83 -7.47 -6.63
CA HIS A 109 -0.41 -6.77 -6.95
C HIS A 109 -1.36 -6.89 -5.78
N CYS A 110 -1.57 -5.79 -5.06
CA CYS A 110 -2.37 -5.79 -3.83
C CYS A 110 -3.63 -4.94 -4.01
N HIS A 111 -4.79 -5.53 -3.72
CA HIS A 111 -6.03 -4.77 -3.59
C HIS A 111 -6.16 -4.19 -2.19
N ASP A 112 -6.79 -3.02 -2.09
CA ASP A 112 -6.97 -2.29 -0.85
C ASP A 112 -8.39 -2.42 -0.27
N THR A 113 -9.12 -3.48 -0.64
CA THR A 113 -10.50 -3.75 -0.19
C THR A 113 -10.64 -3.67 1.34
N TYR A 114 -9.65 -4.18 2.07
CA TYR A 114 -9.61 -4.20 3.53
C TYR A 114 -8.53 -3.29 4.13
N GLY A 115 -8.01 -2.33 3.36
CA GLY A 115 -6.99 -1.38 3.83
C GLY A 115 -5.62 -2.02 4.12
N GLN A 116 -5.32 -3.16 3.48
CA GLN A 116 -4.10 -3.94 3.74
C GLN A 116 -3.03 -3.74 2.65
N ALA A 117 -3.34 -3.06 1.55
CA ALA A 117 -2.48 -3.12 0.37
C ALA A 117 -1.08 -2.55 0.61
N LEU A 118 -0.99 -1.34 1.16
CA LEU A 118 0.30 -0.71 1.46
C LEU A 118 1.11 -1.49 2.50
N ALA A 119 0.47 -2.08 3.51
CA ALA A 119 1.15 -2.91 4.52
C ALA A 119 1.70 -4.21 3.91
N ASN A 120 0.95 -4.82 3.00
CA ASN A 120 1.39 -5.99 2.24
C ASN A 120 2.53 -5.63 1.28
N ILE A 121 2.45 -4.50 0.58
CA ILE A 121 3.51 -4.00 -0.30
C ILE A 121 4.78 -3.74 0.50
N LEU A 122 4.70 -3.04 1.64
CA LEU A 122 5.85 -2.81 2.52
C LEU A 122 6.51 -4.14 2.93
N THR A 123 5.71 -5.15 3.25
CA THR A 123 6.23 -6.50 3.56
C THR A 123 6.96 -7.10 2.37
N ALA A 124 6.45 -6.96 1.15
CA ALA A 124 7.10 -7.45 -0.06
C ALA A 124 8.42 -6.71 -0.34
N LEU A 125 8.44 -5.38 -0.17
CA LEU A 125 9.64 -4.56 -0.30
C LEU A 125 10.74 -5.01 0.67
N GLN A 126 10.39 -5.26 1.94
CA GLN A 126 11.32 -5.79 2.95
C GLN A 126 11.86 -7.19 2.62
N MET A 127 11.19 -7.91 1.72
CA MET A 127 11.61 -9.23 1.23
C MET A 127 12.37 -9.15 -0.10
N GLY A 128 12.73 -7.95 -0.54
CA GLY A 128 13.54 -7.70 -1.73
C GLY A 128 12.76 -7.63 -3.04
N ILE A 129 11.42 -7.68 -2.99
CA ILE A 129 10.60 -7.38 -4.18
C ILE A 129 10.68 -5.89 -4.48
N ASN A 130 10.87 -5.51 -5.73
CA ASN A 130 11.00 -4.10 -6.12
C ASN A 130 10.10 -3.70 -7.31
N VAL A 131 9.15 -4.55 -7.69
CA VAL A 131 8.13 -4.26 -8.69
C VAL A 131 6.76 -4.36 -8.04
N VAL A 132 5.97 -3.29 -8.17
CA VAL A 132 4.66 -3.18 -7.53
C VAL A 132 3.63 -2.71 -8.55
N ASP A 133 2.53 -3.46 -8.64
CA ASP A 133 1.38 -3.11 -9.46
C ASP A 133 0.44 -2.19 -8.65
N SER A 134 -0.02 -1.12 -9.28
CA SER A 134 -0.96 -0.16 -8.70
C SER A 134 -1.82 0.48 -9.79
N ALA A 135 -2.90 1.14 -9.42
CA ALA A 135 -3.75 1.83 -10.39
C ALA A 135 -3.98 3.28 -9.98
N VAL A 136 -3.82 4.20 -10.93
CA VAL A 136 -4.09 5.62 -10.74
C VAL A 136 -5.46 5.83 -10.09
N SER A 137 -5.51 6.67 -9.05
CA SER A 137 -6.70 6.98 -8.27
C SER A 137 -7.43 5.77 -7.67
N GLY A 138 -6.72 4.64 -7.52
CA GLY A 138 -7.27 3.37 -7.05
C GLY A 138 -8.35 2.84 -7.98
N LEU A 139 -8.18 3.03 -9.29
CA LEU A 139 -9.10 2.51 -10.29
C LEU A 139 -9.14 0.98 -10.27
N GLY A 140 -10.34 0.44 -10.42
CA GLY A 140 -10.60 -1.00 -10.35
C GLY A 140 -11.81 -1.26 -9.47
N GLY A 141 -11.83 -2.44 -8.87
CA GLY A 141 -12.95 -2.91 -8.05
C GLY A 141 -14.05 -3.56 -8.88
N CYS A 142 -14.74 -4.52 -8.27
CA CYS A 142 -15.78 -5.28 -8.94
C CYS A 142 -17.10 -4.50 -8.92
N PRO A 143 -17.72 -4.18 -10.08
CA PRO A 143 -19.02 -3.51 -10.11
C PRO A 143 -20.13 -4.33 -9.44
N TYR A 144 -19.90 -5.64 -9.25
CA TYR A 144 -20.84 -6.56 -8.60
C TYR A 144 -20.59 -6.72 -7.08
N ALA A 145 -19.46 -6.24 -6.54
CA ALA A 145 -19.14 -6.31 -5.11
C ALA A 145 -19.15 -4.90 -4.49
N LYS A 146 -20.30 -4.51 -3.90
CA LYS A 146 -20.43 -3.24 -3.18
C LYS A 146 -19.38 -3.15 -2.06
N GLY A 147 -18.45 -2.20 -2.18
CA GLY A 147 -17.43 -1.93 -1.17
C GLY A 147 -16.03 -2.45 -1.47
N ALA A 148 -15.82 -3.19 -2.57
CA ALA A 148 -14.47 -3.49 -3.03
C ALA A 148 -13.81 -2.23 -3.60
N SER A 149 -12.95 -1.56 -2.82
CA SER A 149 -12.22 -0.35 -3.22
C SER A 149 -11.35 -0.59 -4.46
N GLY A 150 -10.88 -1.82 -4.65
CA GLY A 150 -10.13 -2.25 -5.84
C GLY A 150 -8.63 -2.26 -5.61
N ASN A 151 -7.87 -1.87 -6.62
CA ASN A 151 -6.41 -1.78 -6.58
C ASN A 151 -5.94 -0.75 -5.56
N VAL A 152 -4.71 -0.91 -5.06
CA VAL A 152 -4.00 0.18 -4.37
C VAL A 152 -3.88 1.40 -5.29
N ALA A 153 -4.11 2.59 -4.74
CA ALA A 153 -3.94 3.83 -5.48
C ALA A 153 -2.46 4.16 -5.67
N THR A 154 -2.06 4.45 -6.91
CA THR A 154 -0.67 4.80 -7.25
C THR A 154 -0.17 6.00 -6.45
N GLU A 155 -1.02 7.01 -6.25
CA GLU A 155 -0.68 8.22 -5.49
C GLU A 155 -0.32 7.87 -4.03
N ASP A 156 -1.07 6.96 -3.42
CA ASP A 156 -0.87 6.54 -2.03
C ASP A 156 0.41 5.68 -1.91
N LEU A 157 0.70 4.87 -2.93
CA LEU A 157 1.96 4.12 -3.05
C LEU A 157 3.15 5.05 -3.19
N ILE A 158 3.13 5.99 -4.13
CA ILE A 158 4.21 6.97 -4.33
C ILE A 158 4.44 7.78 -3.05
N TYR A 159 3.38 8.19 -2.36
CA TYR A 159 3.50 8.91 -1.10
C TYR A 159 4.25 8.10 -0.05
N MET A 160 3.91 6.82 0.13
CA MET A 160 4.63 5.91 1.03
C MET A 160 6.09 5.75 0.61
N LEU A 161 6.37 5.49 -0.67
CA LEU A 161 7.72 5.25 -1.19
C LEU A 161 8.61 6.49 -1.04
N ASN A 162 8.08 7.68 -1.35
CA ASN A 162 8.78 8.95 -1.13
C ASN A 162 9.09 9.18 0.36
N GLY A 163 8.13 8.89 1.24
CA GLY A 163 8.34 8.99 2.70
C GLY A 163 9.40 8.02 3.23
N LEU A 164 9.55 6.87 2.59
CA LEU A 164 10.61 5.89 2.88
C LEU A 164 11.95 6.23 2.22
N GLY A 165 12.02 7.29 1.41
CA GLY A 165 13.23 7.67 0.67
C GLY A 165 13.58 6.78 -0.53
N LEU A 166 12.60 6.02 -1.06
CA LEU A 166 12.79 5.11 -2.18
C LEU A 166 12.50 5.81 -3.51
N ASN A 167 13.38 5.64 -4.51
CA ASN A 167 13.17 6.26 -5.81
C ASN A 167 12.21 5.43 -6.69
N THR A 168 11.36 6.10 -7.45
CA THR A 168 10.45 5.51 -8.46
C THR A 168 10.56 6.19 -9.83
N ASP A 169 11.22 7.35 -9.91
CA ASP A 169 11.21 8.28 -11.06
C ASP A 169 9.80 8.80 -11.46
N VAL A 170 8.76 8.51 -10.67
CA VAL A 170 7.38 8.93 -10.97
C VAL A 170 7.06 10.25 -10.27
N ASN A 171 6.51 11.21 -11.02
CA ASN A 171 6.08 12.49 -10.48
C ASN A 171 4.65 12.40 -9.90
N LEU A 172 4.52 12.51 -8.58
CA LEU A 172 3.24 12.42 -7.87
C LEU A 172 2.18 13.39 -8.41
N HIS A 173 2.54 14.66 -8.66
CA HIS A 173 1.58 15.66 -9.14
C HIS A 173 1.02 15.30 -10.52
N LYS A 174 1.85 14.82 -11.44
CA LYS A 174 1.39 14.37 -12.76
C LYS A 174 0.47 13.15 -12.67
N VAL A 175 0.71 12.24 -11.73
CA VAL A 175 -0.17 11.09 -11.49
C VAL A 175 -1.51 11.56 -10.93
N MET A 176 -1.51 12.51 -9.99
CA MET A 176 -2.74 13.10 -9.45
C MET A 176 -3.57 13.83 -10.53
N GLU A 177 -2.93 14.55 -11.45
CA GLU A 177 -3.59 15.18 -12.61
C GLU A 177 -4.23 14.12 -13.52
N ALA A 178 -3.51 13.04 -13.82
CA ALA A 178 -4.03 11.92 -14.60
C ALA A 178 -5.22 11.24 -13.90
N GLY A 179 -5.13 11.09 -12.57
CA GLY A 179 -6.18 10.56 -11.71
C GLY A 179 -7.45 11.40 -11.73
N ASP A 180 -7.32 12.72 -11.58
CA ASP A 180 -8.45 13.66 -11.68
C ASP A 180 -9.11 13.60 -13.07
N PHE A 181 -8.30 13.60 -14.14
CA PHE A 181 -8.81 13.47 -15.51
C PHE A 181 -9.65 12.21 -15.69
N ILE A 182 -9.12 11.04 -15.33
CA ILE A 182 -9.82 9.77 -15.55
C ILE A 182 -11.04 9.63 -14.65
N CYS A 183 -10.96 10.06 -13.38
CA CYS A 183 -12.09 10.08 -12.45
C CYS A 183 -13.26 10.91 -12.98
N LYS A 184 -12.99 12.10 -13.53
CA LYS A 184 -14.00 12.92 -14.21
C LYS A 184 -14.58 12.22 -15.43
N ALA A 185 -13.74 11.61 -16.26
CA ALA A 185 -14.17 10.92 -17.48
C ALA A 185 -15.09 9.71 -17.19
N VAL A 186 -14.84 8.98 -16.10
CA VAL A 186 -15.65 7.80 -15.72
C VAL A 186 -16.72 8.11 -14.66
N ASN A 187 -16.92 9.39 -14.33
CA ASN A 187 -17.85 9.87 -13.31
C ASN A 187 -17.72 9.12 -11.97
N LYS A 188 -16.49 9.01 -11.47
CA LYS A 188 -16.16 8.43 -10.16
C LYS A 188 -15.33 9.41 -9.35
N THR A 189 -15.43 9.32 -8.04
CA THR A 189 -14.49 9.96 -7.11
C THR A 189 -13.21 9.13 -7.02
N THR A 190 -12.07 9.78 -6.84
CA THR A 190 -10.79 9.09 -6.59
C THR A 190 -10.85 8.28 -5.29
N ASN A 191 -10.24 7.10 -5.29
CA ASN A 191 -10.02 6.30 -4.09
C ASN A 191 -8.69 6.65 -3.38
N SER A 192 -7.80 7.41 -4.02
CA SER A 192 -6.55 7.85 -3.41
C SER A 192 -6.82 8.77 -2.22
N LYS A 193 -6.24 8.42 -1.07
CA LYS A 193 -6.28 9.24 0.14
C LYS A 193 -5.42 10.48 0.00
N VAL A 194 -4.29 10.38 -0.68
CA VAL A 194 -3.41 11.51 -0.98
C VAL A 194 -4.14 12.54 -1.83
N ALA A 195 -4.75 12.12 -2.95
CA ALA A 195 -5.52 13.01 -3.80
C ALA A 195 -6.70 13.67 -3.06
N GLN A 196 -7.45 12.91 -2.25
CA GLN A 196 -8.53 13.46 -1.43
C GLN A 196 -8.04 14.53 -0.44
N ALA A 197 -6.86 14.33 0.16
CA ALA A 197 -6.28 15.29 1.08
C ALA A 197 -5.76 16.55 0.37
N SER A 198 -5.20 16.41 -0.83
CA SER A 198 -4.62 17.53 -1.58
C SER A 198 -5.65 18.40 -2.30
N TYR A 199 -6.77 17.84 -2.79
CA TYR A 199 -7.80 18.60 -3.49
C TYR A 199 -8.76 19.39 -2.58
N ASN A 200 -8.72 19.13 -1.26
CA ASN A 200 -9.52 19.83 -0.25
C ASN A 200 -8.69 20.82 0.59
N ALA A 201 -7.45 21.11 0.18
CA ALA A 201 -6.53 22.03 0.84
C ALA A 201 -6.52 23.42 0.17
#